data_AF-A0A151BIG9-F1
#
_entry.id   AF-A0A151BIG9-F1
#
_cell.length_a   1.000
_cell.length_b   1.000
_cell.length_c   1.000
_cell.angle_alpha   90.00
_cell.angle_beta   90.00
_cell.angle_gamma   90.00
#
_symmetry.space_group_name_H-M   'P 1'
#
loop_
_entity.id
_entity.type
_entity.pdbx_description
1 polymer ?
#
loop_
_entity_poly.entity_id
_entity_poly.type
_entity_poly.pdbx_seq_one_letter_code
_entity_poly.pdbx_strand_id
1 'polypeptide(L)' 'AYGILEEKFEEGLPIDEALPIIAQALRSAMKRDVGTGDSLDIVVIGKEGYRELNDEEKMRILEAL' A
#
# COMPACT_ATOMS: atom_id res chain seq x y z
N ALA A 1 -9.68 -4.96 0.54
CA ALA A 1 -8.48 -4.97 -0.31
C ALA A 1 -8.82 -5.34 -1.77
N TYR A 2 -9.19 -6.59 -2.07
CA TYR A 2 -9.30 -7.10 -3.45
C TYR A 2 -10.02 -6.20 -4.45
N GLY A 3 -11.24 -5.71 -4.19
CA GLY A 3 -11.96 -4.90 -5.17
C GLY A 3 -11.21 -3.64 -5.65
N ILE A 4 -10.39 -3.00 -4.79
CA ILE A 4 -9.58 -1.84 -5.21
C ILE A 4 -8.38 -2.29 -6.05
N LEU A 5 -7.77 -3.42 -5.70
CA LEU A 5 -6.66 -3.98 -6.47
C LEU A 5 -7.15 -4.44 -7.85
N GLU A 6 -8.28 -5.15 -7.92
CA GLU A 6 -8.88 -5.60 -9.18
C GLU A 6 -9.28 -4.44 -10.09
N GLU A 7 -9.72 -3.32 -9.52
CA GLU A 7 -10.11 -2.12 -10.28
C GLU A 7 -8.91 -1.33 -10.80
N LYS A 8 -7.81 -1.25 -10.03
CA LYS A 8 -6.76 -0.25 -10.25
C LYS A 8 -5.37 -0.80 -10.54
N PHE A 9 -5.08 -2.04 -10.15
CA PHE A 9 -3.76 -2.62 -10.36
C PHE A 9 -3.60 -3.07 -11.81
N GLU A 10 -2.49 -2.68 -12.42
CA GLU A 10 -2.08 -3.13 -13.74
C GLU A 10 -0.65 -3.68 -13.68
N GLU A 11 -0.37 -4.70 -14.50
CA GLU A 11 0.97 -5.27 -14.58
C GLU A 11 1.95 -4.26 -15.16
N GLY A 12 3.12 -4.11 -14.51
CA GLY A 12 4.16 -3.18 -14.94
C GLY A 12 4.02 -1.75 -14.41
N LEU A 13 3.06 -1.50 -13.50
CA LEU A 13 2.96 -0.21 -12.82
C LEU A 13 4.30 0.19 -12.16
N PRO A 14 4.73 1.45 -12.31
CA PRO A 14 5.78 2.04 -11.51
C PRO A 14 5.48 1.92 -10.01
N ILE A 15 6.52 1.72 -9.18
CA ILE A 15 6.34 1.52 -7.73
C ILE A 15 5.64 2.72 -7.08
N ASP A 16 6.00 3.94 -7.49
CA ASP A 16 5.40 5.19 -7.03
C ASP A 16 3.91 5.31 -7.38
N GLU A 17 3.48 4.74 -8.51
CA GLU A 17 2.06 4.67 -8.88
C GLU A 17 1.31 3.53 -8.16
N ALA A 18 2.00 2.42 -7.88
CA ALA A 18 1.42 1.27 -7.18
C ALA A 18 1.19 1.53 -5.68
N LEU A 19 2.08 2.28 -5.02
CA LEU A 19 2.01 2.58 -3.59
C LEU A 19 0.67 3.19 -3.12
N PRO A 20 0.12 4.25 -3.76
CA PRO A 20 -1.18 4.80 -3.35
C PRO A 20 -2.34 3.82 -3.57
N ILE A 21 -2.29 2.97 -4.60
CA ILE A 21 -3.32 1.94 -4.86
C ILE A 21 -3.32 0.91 -3.72
N ILE A 22 -2.13 0.40 -3.35
CA ILE A 22 -1.94 -0.56 -2.26
C ILE A 22 -2.46 0.03 -0.95
N ALA A 23 -2.11 1.28 -0.66
CA ALA A 23 -2.50 1.94 0.57
C ALA A 23 -4.02 2.15 0.66
N GLN A 24 -4.67 2.52 -0.45
CA GLN A 24 -6.13 2.61 -0.53
C GLN A 24 -6.79 1.25 -0.29
N ALA A 25 -6.23 0.18 -0.87
CA ALA A 25 -6.71 -1.19 -0.69
C ALA A 25 -6.61 -1.67 0.77
N LEU A 26 -5.49 -1.36 1.44
CA LEU A 26 -5.26 -1.67 2.85
C LEU A 26 -6.20 -0.89 3.76
N ARG A 27 -6.32 0.44 3.58
CA ARG A 27 -7.24 1.27 4.38
C ARG A 27 -8.69 0.83 4.26
N SER A 28 -9.11 0.47 3.04
CA SER A 28 -10.46 -0.07 2.79
C SER A 28 -10.69 -1.41 3.49
N ALA A 29 -9.66 -2.26 3.58
CA ALA A 29 -9.74 -3.51 4.35
C ALA A 29 -9.82 -3.23 5.86
N MET A 30 -8.93 -2.37 6.38
CA MET A 30 -8.86 -2.04 7.81
C MET A 30 -10.15 -1.43 8.35
N LYS A 31 -10.82 -0.57 7.57
CA LYS A 31 -12.10 0.03 7.97
C LYS A 31 -13.24 -1.00 8.11
N ARG A 32 -13.13 -2.17 7.50
CA ARG A 32 -14.19 -3.20 7.47
C ARG A 32 -13.93 -4.34 8.44
N ASP A 33 -12.68 -4.58 8.82
CA ASP A 33 -12.29 -5.69 9.67
C ASP A 33 -11.81 -5.18 11.05
N VAL A 34 -12.63 -5.45 12.07
CA VAL A 34 -12.40 -5.04 13.46
C VAL A 34 -11.15 -5.66 14.10
N GLY A 35 -10.58 -6.71 13.48
CA GLY A 35 -9.32 -7.33 13.89
C GLY A 35 -8.07 -6.70 13.28
N THR A 36 -8.20 -5.62 12.52
CA THR A 36 -7.10 -4.98 11.77
C THR A 36 -7.05 -3.46 12.03
N GLY A 37 -5.86 -2.86 12.04
CA GLY A 37 -5.69 -1.43 12.30
C GLY A 37 -4.25 -1.05 12.69
N ASP A 38 -4.11 0.13 13.32
CA ASP A 38 -2.85 0.77 13.77
C ASP A 38 -2.02 1.40 12.63
N SER A 39 -1.25 0.58 11.93
CA SER A 39 -0.17 0.99 11.04
C SER A 39 -0.19 0.14 9.75
N LEU A 40 0.66 0.50 8.78
CA LEU A 40 0.93 -0.31 7.60
C LEU A 40 2.43 -0.53 7.44
N ASP A 41 2.79 -1.77 7.10
CA ASP A 41 4.13 -2.12 6.67
C ASP A 41 4.12 -2.47 5.19
N ILE A 42 4.98 -1.80 4.43
CA ILE A 42 5.14 -2.02 3.00
C ILE A 42 6.60 -2.38 2.73
N VAL A 43 6.78 -3.48 2.01
CA VAL A 43 8.07 -3.96 1.51
C VAL A 43 8.04 -3.93 0.00
N VAL A 44 9.10 -3.39 -0.60
CA VAL A 44 9.37 -3.46 -2.04
C VAL A 44 10.46 -4.50 -2.26
N ILE A 45 10.17 -5.50 -3.10
CA ILE A 45 11.14 -6.50 -3.55
C ILE A 45 11.37 -6.28 -5.03
N GLY A 46 12.56 -5.79 -5.38
CA GLY A 46 12.92 -5.44 -6.76
C GLY A 46 14.33 -5.86 -7.13
N LYS A 47 14.84 -5.34 -8.25
CA LYS A 47 16.20 -5.63 -8.73
C LYS A 47 17.30 -5.20 -7.74
N GLU A 48 17.03 -4.13 -7.00
CA GLU A 48 17.89 -3.61 -5.93
C GLU A 48 17.85 -4.48 -4.66
N GLY A 49 16.99 -5.50 -4.62
CA GLY A 49 16.78 -6.37 -3.47
C GLY A 49 15.56 -5.98 -2.63
N TYR A 50 15.68 -6.20 -1.33
CA TYR A 50 14.64 -5.97 -0.32
C TYR A 50 14.73 -4.56 0.24
N ARG A 51 13.61 -3.85 0.30
CA ARG A 51 13.52 -2.53 0.94
C ARG A 51 12.20 -2.37 1.67
N GLU A 52 12.27 -2.08 2.96
CA GLU A 52 11.13 -1.59 3.73
C GLU A 52 10.95 -0.09 3.52
N LEU A 53 9.70 0.36 3.47
CA LEU A 53 9.41 1.79 3.57
C LEU A 53 9.71 2.28 4.99
N ASN A 54 10.32 3.46 5.10
CA ASN A 54 10.51 4.11 6.38
C ASN A 54 9.23 4.84 6.86
N ASP A 55 9.25 5.33 8.10
CA ASP A 55 8.09 5.97 8.73
C ASP A 55 7.62 7.23 7.97
N GLU A 56 8.53 8.01 7.38
CA GLU A 56 8.16 9.18 6.58
C GLU A 56 7.44 8.79 5.29
N GLU A 57 7.91 7.76 4.59
CA GLU A 57 7.27 7.22 3.39
C GLU A 57 5.87 6.69 3.72
N LYS A 58 5.74 5.94 4.82
CA LYS A 58 4.46 5.43 5.32
C LYS A 58 3.49 6.56 5.67
N MET A 59 3.97 7.59 6.38
CA MET A 59 3.16 8.77 6.73
C MET A 59 2.64 9.50 5.50
N ARG A 60 3.51 9.78 4.51
CA ARG A 60 3.09 10.48 3.28
C ARG A 60 2.00 9.71 2.54
N ILE A 61 2.12 8.39 2.48
CA ILE A 61 1.12 7.51 1.87
C ILE A 61 -0.21 7.58 2.65
N LEU A 62 -0.16 7.58 3.99
CA LEU A 62 -1.35 7.67 4.84
C LEU A 62 -2.04 9.03 4.77
N GLU A 63 -1.27 10.13 4.71
CA GLU A 63 -1.79 11.50 4.59
C GLU A 63 -2.44 11.76 3.22
N ALA A 64 -1.97 11.09 2.17
CA ALA A 64 -2.51 11.22 0.82
C ALA A 64 -3.86 10.49 0.59
N LEU A 65 -4.35 9.71 1.59
CA LEU A 65 -5.57 8.91 1.51
C LEU A 65 -6.80 9.58 2.17
#